data_AF-A0A8H5VHG1-F1
#
_entry.id   AF-A0A8H5VHG1-F1
#
_cell.length_a   1.000
_cell.length_b   1.000
_cell.length_c   1.000
_cell.angle_alpha   90.00
_cell.angle_beta   90.00
_cell.angle_gamma   90.00
#
_symmetry.space_group_name_H-M   'P 1'
#
loop_
_entity.id
_entity.type
_entity.pdbx_description
1 polymer ?
#
loop_
_entity_poly.entity_id
_entity_poly.type
_entity_poly.pdbx_seq_one_letter_code
_entity_poly.pdbx_strand_id
1 'polypeptide(L)'
;MAGTCLAPSDELAYDLFKSSFDSVVSLSDHILEAAASVMAADIICGACTEKFSFSADMGIILPLYYTILKCRCPMTRRRALKLLLPVSHQEGIWNGPLAAAIACRVIQIEEEGYYGCSPIEDQPLQNLIDATIPILPESHRISDVFIDPPENFTGSIIWGYKRAQKNGELAVLQENVKAFK
;
A
#
# COMPACT_ATOMS: atom_id res chain seq x y z
N MET A 1 -4.98 0.66 -18.66
CA MET A 1 -4.16 -0.31 -17.90
C MET A 1 -3.55 -1.42 -18.77
N ALA A 2 -4.13 -1.83 -19.91
CA ALA A 2 -3.56 -2.92 -20.73
C ALA A 2 -2.08 -2.73 -21.15
N GLY A 3 -1.62 -1.49 -21.32
CA GLY A 3 -0.23 -1.18 -21.63
C GLY A 3 0.78 -1.65 -20.58
N THR A 4 0.42 -1.65 -19.29
CA THR A 4 1.33 -2.13 -18.23
C THR A 4 1.47 -3.65 -18.23
N CYS A 5 0.54 -4.37 -18.86
CA CYS A 5 0.64 -5.82 -19.04
C CYS A 5 1.60 -6.22 -20.16
N LEU A 6 1.91 -5.32 -21.10
CA LEU A 6 2.80 -5.60 -22.24
C LEU A 6 4.28 -5.52 -21.87
N ALA A 7 4.60 -4.77 -20.80
CA ALA A 7 5.94 -4.65 -20.23
C ALA A 7 5.83 -4.76 -18.70
N PRO A 8 5.63 -5.96 -18.14
CA PRO A 8 5.37 -6.14 -16.71
C PRO A 8 6.57 -5.76 -15.81
N SER A 9 7.76 -5.59 -16.40
CA SER A 9 8.94 -5.07 -15.72
C SER A 9 9.05 -3.55 -15.75
N ASP A 10 8.27 -2.85 -16.59
CA ASP A 10 8.27 -1.39 -16.70
C ASP A 10 7.40 -0.77 -15.60
N GLU A 11 7.99 -0.55 -14.44
CA GLU A 11 7.33 0.12 -13.33
C GLU A 11 7.05 1.61 -13.59
N LEU A 12 7.67 2.20 -14.63
CA LEU A 12 7.46 3.61 -14.97
C LEU A 12 6.20 3.83 -15.78
N ALA A 13 5.71 2.79 -16.46
CA ALA A 13 4.44 2.83 -17.20
C ALA A 13 3.25 3.29 -16.34
N TYR A 14 3.33 3.10 -15.01
CA TYR A 14 2.31 3.52 -14.07
C TYR A 14 2.20 5.04 -13.87
N ASP A 15 3.25 5.81 -14.20
CA ASP A 15 3.23 7.27 -14.00
C ASP A 15 2.16 7.96 -14.84
N LEU A 16 1.83 7.38 -15.99
CA LEU A 16 0.75 7.85 -16.86
C LEU A 16 -0.61 7.86 -16.15
N PHE A 17 -0.76 7.11 -15.05
CA PHE A 17 -1.99 6.97 -14.28
C PHE A 17 -1.96 7.76 -12.96
N LYS A 18 -1.03 8.70 -12.78
CA LYS A 18 -0.92 9.52 -11.56
C LYS A 18 -2.24 10.15 -11.11
N SER A 19 -2.99 10.76 -12.04
CA SER A 19 -4.30 11.36 -11.73
C SER A 19 -5.35 10.33 -11.32
N SER A 20 -5.28 9.11 -11.84
CA SER A 20 -6.15 8.01 -11.43
C SER A 20 -5.83 7.55 -10.01
N PHE A 21 -4.55 7.45 -9.66
CA PHE A 21 -4.14 7.16 -8.27
C PHE A 21 -4.61 8.23 -7.29
N ASP A 22 -4.49 9.51 -7.65
CA ASP A 22 -5.02 10.59 -6.80
C ASP A 22 -6.54 10.49 -6.63
N SER A 23 -7.24 10.14 -7.70
CA SER A 23 -8.70 9.93 -7.66
C SER A 23 -9.06 8.77 -6.74
N VAL A 24 -8.32 7.67 -6.78
CA VAL A 24 -8.52 6.53 -5.85
C VAL A 24 -8.38 7.01 -4.40
N VAL A 25 -7.29 7.71 -4.07
CA VAL A 25 -7.06 8.21 -2.70
C VAL A 25 -8.18 9.15 -2.26
N SER A 26 -8.56 10.13 -3.08
CA SER A 26 -9.62 11.08 -2.74
C SER A 26 -10.99 10.42 -2.59
N LEU A 27 -11.34 9.47 -3.44
CA LEU A 27 -12.63 8.76 -3.33
C LEU A 27 -12.65 7.83 -2.12
N SER A 28 -11.55 7.14 -1.82
CA SER A 28 -11.44 6.33 -0.60
C SER A 28 -11.58 7.15 0.67
N ASP A 29 -11.01 8.36 0.70
CA ASP A 29 -11.15 9.32 1.80
C ASP A 29 -12.62 9.67 2.04
N HIS A 30 -13.34 10.08 0.98
CA HIS A 30 -14.77 10.39 1.07
C HIS A 30 -15.63 9.20 1.51
N ILE A 31 -15.31 7.98 1.06
CA ILE A 31 -16.02 6.76 1.47
C ILE A 31 -15.82 6.51 2.97
N LEU A 32 -14.58 6.62 3.45
CA LEU A 32 -14.26 6.44 4.87
C LEU A 32 -14.93 7.51 5.74
N GLU A 33 -14.91 8.77 5.32
CA GLU A 33 -15.59 9.86 6.01
C GLU A 33 -17.11 9.63 6.09
N ALA A 34 -17.74 9.25 4.97
CA ALA A 34 -19.17 8.98 4.93
C ALA A 34 -19.55 7.78 5.82
N ALA A 35 -18.72 6.73 5.82
CA ALA A 35 -18.97 5.51 6.58
C ALA A 35 -18.69 5.67 8.09
N ALA A 36 -17.87 6.65 8.50
CA ALA A 36 -17.47 6.82 9.90
C ALA A 36 -18.67 6.97 10.86
N SER A 37 -19.68 7.75 10.47
CA SER A 37 -20.87 7.97 11.30
C SER A 37 -21.75 6.71 11.44
N VAL A 38 -21.88 5.95 10.36
CA VAL A 38 -22.65 4.70 10.32
C VAL A 38 -21.95 3.63 11.15
N MET A 39 -20.63 3.46 10.96
CA MET A 39 -19.84 2.53 11.75
C MET A 39 -19.86 2.85 13.24
N ALA A 40 -19.76 4.14 13.61
CA ALA A 40 -19.86 4.54 15.01
C ALA A 40 -21.22 4.21 15.62
N ALA A 41 -22.32 4.45 14.88
CA ALA A 41 -23.66 4.11 15.33
C ALA A 41 -23.85 2.58 15.48
N ASP A 42 -23.35 1.80 14.53
CA ASP A 42 -23.42 0.34 14.55
C ASP A 42 -22.61 -0.26 15.72
N ILE A 43 -21.47 0.34 16.07
CA ILE A 43 -20.67 -0.04 17.26
C ILE A 43 -21.48 0.24 18.53
N ILE A 44 -22.09 1.43 18.64
CA ILE A 44 -22.84 1.84 19.83
C ILE A 44 -24.07 0.95 20.05
N CYS A 45 -24.78 0.57 18.99
CA CYS A 45 -25.96 -0.28 19.10
C CYS A 45 -25.63 -1.79 19.17
N GLY A 46 -24.35 -2.15 19.05
CA GLY A 46 -23.87 -3.54 19.06
C GLY A 46 -24.17 -4.31 17.78
N ALA A 47 -24.53 -3.64 16.68
CA ALA A 47 -24.71 -4.25 15.36
C ALA A 47 -23.36 -4.63 14.72
N CYS A 48 -22.28 -3.94 15.09
CA CYS A 48 -20.92 -4.33 14.73
C CYS A 48 -19.96 -4.16 15.90
N THR A 49 -18.76 -4.73 15.79
CA THR A 49 -17.70 -4.56 16.80
C THR A 49 -16.51 -3.85 16.19
N GLU A 50 -15.74 -3.12 17.00
CA GLU A 50 -14.43 -2.58 16.59
C GLU A 50 -13.45 -3.68 16.13
N LYS A 51 -13.71 -4.93 16.54
CA LYS A 51 -12.90 -6.09 16.17
C LYS A 51 -13.31 -6.58 14.79
N PHE A 52 -12.29 -6.74 13.93
CA PHE A 52 -12.27 -7.45 12.65
C PHE A 52 -13.64 -7.79 12.04
N SER A 53 -14.03 -7.06 10.99
CA SER A 53 -15.18 -7.41 10.15
C SER A 53 -14.72 -8.04 8.83
N PHE A 54 -15.60 -8.84 8.22
CA PHE A 54 -15.37 -9.46 6.92
C PHE A 54 -16.45 -9.01 5.93
N SER A 55 -16.02 -8.60 4.73
CA SER A 55 -16.86 -8.34 3.58
C SER A 55 -16.48 -9.29 2.44
N ALA A 56 -17.48 -9.90 1.81
CA ALA A 56 -17.25 -10.69 0.59
C ALA A 56 -16.98 -9.78 -0.63
N ASP A 57 -17.45 -8.53 -0.58
CA ASP A 57 -17.26 -7.55 -1.64
C ASP A 57 -15.89 -6.88 -1.52
N MET A 58 -15.31 -6.54 -2.68
CA MET A 58 -14.11 -5.70 -2.74
C MET A 58 -14.49 -4.25 -2.43
N GLY A 59 -13.73 -3.62 -1.54
CA GLY A 59 -13.89 -2.23 -1.15
C GLY A 59 -12.61 -1.44 -1.41
N ILE A 60 -12.09 -0.79 -0.37
CA ILE A 60 -11.00 0.18 -0.48
C ILE A 60 -9.60 -0.43 -0.28
N ILE A 61 -9.50 -1.64 0.27
CA ILE A 61 -8.20 -2.23 0.64
C ILE A 61 -7.33 -2.42 -0.59
N LEU A 62 -7.85 -3.11 -1.60
CA LEU A 62 -7.10 -3.40 -2.83
C LEU A 62 -6.73 -2.11 -3.61
N PRO A 63 -7.65 -1.15 -3.89
CA PRO A 63 -7.30 0.09 -4.56
C PRO A 63 -6.22 0.91 -3.84
N LEU A 64 -6.30 1.04 -2.51
CA LEU A 64 -5.30 1.76 -1.72
C LEU A 64 -3.96 1.02 -1.74
N TYR A 65 -3.97 -0.29 -1.51
CA TYR A 65 -2.78 -1.14 -1.56
C TYR A 65 -2.06 -1.01 -2.92
N TYR A 66 -2.81 -1.15 -4.01
CA TYR A 66 -2.27 -1.03 -5.35
C TYR A 66 -1.70 0.36 -5.64
N THR A 67 -2.37 1.41 -5.16
CA THR A 67 -1.88 2.79 -5.26
C THR A 67 -0.53 2.96 -4.56
N ILE A 68 -0.38 2.41 -3.34
CA ILE A 68 0.87 2.50 -2.58
C ILE A 68 2.02 1.77 -3.30
N LEU A 69 1.72 0.61 -3.88
CA LEU A 69 2.71 -0.20 -4.58
C LEU A 69 3.11 0.41 -5.92
N LYS A 70 2.18 0.92 -6.73
CA LYS A 70 2.44 1.28 -8.14
C LYS A 70 2.60 2.77 -8.44
N CYS A 71 2.10 3.67 -7.59
CA CYS A 71 2.36 5.09 -7.76
C CYS A 71 3.80 5.43 -7.32
N ARG A 72 4.56 6.20 -8.11
CA ARG A 72 5.90 6.69 -7.72
C ARG A 72 5.90 8.03 -6.98
N CYS A 73 4.75 8.68 -6.85
CA CYS A 73 4.65 9.96 -6.16
C CYS A 73 4.58 9.77 -4.64
N PRO A 74 5.59 10.23 -3.88
CA PRO A 74 5.70 9.93 -2.46
C PRO A 74 4.53 10.45 -1.63
N MET A 75 3.95 11.60 -2.02
CA MET A 75 2.79 12.19 -1.33
C MET A 75 1.52 11.37 -1.52
N THR A 76 1.22 10.94 -2.75
CA THR A 76 0.03 10.10 -3.03
C THR A 76 0.13 8.77 -2.30
N ARG A 77 1.31 8.15 -2.29
CA ARG A 77 1.56 6.89 -1.58
C ARG A 77 1.34 7.01 -0.07
N ARG A 78 1.88 8.07 0.56
CA ARG A 78 1.71 8.31 2.00
C ARG A 78 0.26 8.59 2.37
N ARG A 79 -0.46 9.38 1.56
CA ARG A 79 -1.90 9.59 1.75
C ARG A 79 -2.67 8.28 1.66
N ALA A 80 -2.40 7.46 0.65
CA ALA A 80 -3.01 6.14 0.52
C ALA A 80 -2.70 5.23 1.73
N LEU A 81 -1.44 5.22 2.19
CA LEU A 81 -1.04 4.45 3.36
C LEU A 81 -1.78 4.91 4.62
N LYS A 82 -1.94 6.22 4.83
CA LYS A 82 -2.67 6.78 5.97
C LYS A 82 -4.14 6.37 6.00
N LEU A 83 -4.77 6.24 4.83
CA LEU A 83 -6.13 5.73 4.73
C LEU A 83 -6.21 4.21 4.98
N LEU A 84 -5.17 3.47 4.61
CA LEU A 84 -5.14 2.01 4.75
C LEU A 84 -4.77 1.54 6.16
N LEU A 85 -3.91 2.27 6.88
CA LEU A 85 -3.47 1.92 8.24
C LEU A 85 -4.60 1.68 9.27
N PRO A 86 -5.66 2.51 9.34
CA PRO A 86 -6.74 2.28 10.30
C PRO A 86 -7.74 1.19 9.87
N VAL A 87 -7.59 0.62 8.67
CA VAL A 87 -8.51 -0.39 8.15
C VAL A 87 -8.28 -1.73 8.85
N SER A 88 -9.23 -2.13 9.70
CA SER A 88 -9.15 -3.36 10.51
C SER A 88 -9.89 -4.56 9.92
N HIS A 89 -10.65 -4.37 8.83
CA HIS A 89 -11.48 -5.40 8.23
C HIS A 89 -10.77 -6.19 7.11
N GLN A 90 -11.46 -7.21 6.60
CA GLN A 90 -11.04 -8.02 5.46
C GLN A 90 -12.06 -7.97 4.32
N GLU A 91 -11.58 -7.78 3.09
CA GLU A 91 -12.35 -7.74 1.84
C GLU A 91 -11.98 -8.94 0.96
N GLY A 92 -12.77 -10.02 1.03
CA GLY A 92 -12.43 -11.28 0.38
C GLY A 92 -11.10 -11.83 0.89
N ILE A 93 -10.07 -11.87 0.03
CA ILE A 93 -8.71 -12.31 0.39
C ILE A 93 -7.84 -11.20 0.97
N TRP A 94 -8.30 -9.94 0.94
CA TRP A 94 -7.52 -8.78 1.33
C TRP A 94 -7.72 -8.44 2.79
N ASN A 95 -6.75 -8.79 3.62
CA ASN A 95 -6.73 -8.42 5.03
C ASN A 95 -6.12 -7.02 5.21
N GLY A 96 -6.87 -6.07 5.76
CA GLY A 96 -6.46 -4.66 5.91
C GLY A 96 -5.14 -4.49 6.66
N PRO A 97 -5.01 -5.01 7.90
CA PRO A 97 -3.77 -4.91 8.68
C PRO A 97 -2.56 -5.51 7.97
N LEU A 98 -2.70 -6.66 7.32
CA LEU A 98 -1.62 -7.29 6.55
C LEU A 98 -1.23 -6.47 5.32
N ALA A 99 -2.23 -6.00 4.56
CA ALA A 99 -2.01 -5.16 3.39
C ALA A 99 -1.29 -3.86 3.77
N ALA A 100 -1.71 -3.20 4.86
CA ALA A 100 -1.06 -2.00 5.38
C ALA A 100 0.40 -2.27 5.79
N ALA A 101 0.65 -3.40 6.47
CA ALA A 101 2.00 -3.78 6.90
C ALA A 101 2.94 -3.99 5.72
N ILE A 102 2.52 -4.76 4.72
CA ILE A 102 3.31 -5.01 3.51
C ILE A 102 3.51 -3.71 2.71
N ALA A 103 2.45 -2.92 2.51
CA ALA A 103 2.53 -1.67 1.78
C ALA A 103 3.46 -0.64 2.44
N CYS A 104 3.41 -0.53 3.78
CA CYS A 104 4.34 0.29 4.55
C CYS A 104 5.78 -0.19 4.34
N ARG A 105 6.02 -1.51 4.41
CA ARG A 105 7.34 -2.09 4.24
C ARG A 105 7.89 -1.88 2.83
N VAL A 106 7.04 -1.98 1.80
CA VAL A 106 7.40 -1.63 0.41
C VAL A 106 7.88 -0.18 0.32
N ILE A 107 7.16 0.78 0.91
CA ILE A 107 7.62 2.19 0.92
C ILE A 107 8.99 2.30 1.61
N GLN A 108 9.19 1.64 2.76
CA GLN A 108 10.47 1.69 3.47
C GLN A 108 11.64 1.18 2.61
N ILE A 109 11.45 0.07 1.89
CA ILE A 109 12.49 -0.54 1.07
C ILE A 109 12.77 0.33 -0.17
N GLU A 110 11.73 0.79 -0.84
CA GLU A 110 11.90 1.59 -2.06
C GLU A 110 12.47 2.97 -1.78
N GLU A 111 12.09 3.60 -0.67
CA GLU A 111 12.47 4.98 -0.34
C GLU A 111 13.69 5.07 0.60
N GLU A 112 14.31 3.93 0.92
CA GLU A 112 15.47 3.83 1.80
C GLU A 112 16.61 4.73 1.31
N GLY A 113 17.05 5.65 2.17
CA GLY A 113 18.13 6.59 1.86
C GLY A 113 17.79 7.66 0.81
N TYR A 114 16.54 7.74 0.33
CA TYR A 114 16.15 8.66 -0.74
C TYR A 114 15.48 9.94 -0.22
N TYR A 115 14.41 9.81 0.59
CA TYR A 115 13.69 10.97 1.14
C TYR A 115 14.04 11.29 2.61
N GLY A 116 14.82 10.43 3.27
CA GLY A 116 15.25 10.64 4.67
C GLY A 116 14.12 10.70 5.69
N CYS A 117 12.96 10.12 5.40
CA CYS A 117 11.78 10.16 6.26
C CYS A 117 11.06 8.82 6.34
N SER A 118 10.37 8.60 7.47
CA SER A 118 9.51 7.43 7.67
C SER A 118 8.27 7.49 6.77
N PRO A 119 7.73 6.35 6.29
CA PRO A 119 6.48 6.31 5.51
C PRO A 119 5.28 6.96 6.20
N ILE A 120 5.32 7.06 7.53
CA ILE A 120 4.22 7.59 8.36
C ILE A 120 4.38 9.10 8.61
N GLU A 121 5.59 9.63 8.44
CA GLU A 121 5.93 11.03 8.72
C GLU A 121 5.95 11.86 7.43
N ASP A 122 5.05 12.85 7.34
CA ASP A 122 4.96 13.75 6.17
C ASP A 122 5.84 14.99 6.30
N GLN A 123 6.23 15.38 7.51
CA GLN A 123 6.95 16.63 7.81
C GLN A 123 8.19 16.86 6.93
N PRO A 124 9.03 15.84 6.65
CA PRO A 124 10.22 16.05 5.83
C PRO A 124 9.90 16.31 4.35
N LEU A 125 8.79 15.77 3.84
CA LEU A 125 8.35 16.02 2.46
C LEU A 125 7.66 17.37 2.30
N GLN A 126 6.98 17.85 3.34
CA GLN A 126 6.35 19.18 3.32
C GLN A 126 7.40 20.28 3.12
N ASN A 127 8.58 20.13 3.72
CA ASN A 127 9.70 21.05 3.52
C ASN A 127 10.31 20.98 2.11
N LEU A 128 10.07 19.90 1.37
CA LEU A 128 10.52 19.72 -0.02
C LEU A 128 9.50 20.21 -1.06
N ILE A 129 8.30 20.62 -0.64
CA ILE A 129 7.26 21.16 -1.54
C ILE A 129 7.77 22.42 -2.27
N ASP A 130 8.63 23.21 -1.62
CA ASP A 130 9.22 24.42 -2.19
C ASP A 130 10.30 24.13 -3.26
N ALA A 131 10.84 22.91 -3.31
CA ALA A 131 11.96 22.53 -4.17
C ALA A 131 11.62 21.49 -5.25
N THR A 132 10.36 21.07 -5.36
CA THR A 132 9.91 19.90 -6.16
C THR A 132 10.47 18.58 -5.61
N ILE A 133 9.60 17.74 -5.05
CA ILE A 133 10.00 16.44 -4.51
C ILE A 133 10.50 15.54 -5.66
N PRO A 134 11.74 15.01 -5.58
CA PRO A 134 12.29 14.18 -6.66
C PRO A 134 11.53 12.86 -6.77
N ILE A 135 11.27 12.38 -7.98
CA ILE A 135 10.58 11.10 -8.21
C ILE A 135 11.58 9.96 -8.08
N LEU A 136 11.18 8.90 -7.38
CA LEU A 136 12.01 7.72 -7.14
C LEU A 136 12.44 7.05 -8.48
N PRO A 137 13.73 6.77 -8.70
CA PRO A 137 14.20 6.14 -9.93
C PRO A 137 13.76 4.66 -10.01
N GLU A 138 13.70 4.13 -11.24
CA GLU A 138 13.26 2.75 -11.52
C GLU A 138 14.05 1.70 -10.73
N SER A 139 15.34 1.93 -10.50
CA SER A 139 16.23 1.00 -9.78
C SER A 139 15.82 0.73 -8.33
N HIS A 140 14.99 1.59 -7.75
CA HIS A 140 14.47 1.40 -6.39
C HIS A 140 13.12 0.68 -6.40
N ARG A 141 12.49 0.49 -7.56
CA ARG A 141 11.11 0.01 -7.68
C ARG A 141 11.01 -1.51 -7.55
N ILE A 142 10.05 -1.94 -6.75
CA ILE A 142 9.64 -3.32 -6.60
C ILE A 142 8.61 -3.64 -7.69
N SER A 143 8.86 -4.69 -8.47
CA SER A 143 7.99 -5.10 -9.58
C SER A 143 6.84 -6.00 -9.12
N ASP A 144 7.16 -7.04 -8.35
CA ASP A 144 6.18 -8.01 -7.86
C ASP A 144 6.22 -8.08 -6.34
N VAL A 145 5.06 -8.24 -5.72
CA VAL A 145 4.89 -8.56 -4.30
C VAL A 145 4.01 -9.79 -4.20
N PHE A 146 4.46 -10.81 -3.47
CA PHE A 146 3.75 -12.06 -3.29
C PHE A 146 3.79 -12.50 -1.82
N ILE A 147 2.82 -13.32 -1.44
CA ILE A 147 2.71 -13.88 -0.09
C ILE A 147 2.82 -15.39 -0.25
N ASP A 148 3.78 -15.98 0.46
CA ASP A 148 3.91 -17.43 0.49
C ASP A 148 2.91 -18.00 1.50
N PRO A 149 2.16 -19.05 1.12
CA PRO A 149 1.30 -19.75 2.07
C PRO A 149 2.15 -20.23 3.26
N PRO A 150 1.68 -20.04 4.51
CA PRO A 150 2.44 -20.48 5.66
C PRO A 150 2.59 -22.00 5.62
N GLU A 151 3.84 -22.49 5.68
CA GLU A 151 4.13 -23.93 5.70
C GLU A 151 3.57 -24.61 6.97
N ASN A 152 3.38 -23.84 8.06
CA ASN A 152 2.85 -24.29 9.34
C ASN A 152 1.86 -23.26 9.93
N PHE A 153 0.98 -23.66 10.83
CA PHE A 153 0.03 -22.77 11.54
C PHE A 153 0.68 -21.83 12.58
N THR A 154 1.97 -21.52 12.47
CA THR A 154 2.75 -20.71 13.43
C THR A 154 2.33 -19.24 13.46
N GLY A 155 1.43 -18.80 12.57
CA GLY A 155 0.93 -17.43 12.50
C GLY A 155 1.94 -16.43 11.92
N SER A 156 3.08 -16.90 11.41
CA SER A 156 4.06 -16.09 10.68
C SER A 156 3.74 -16.13 9.18
N ILE A 157 3.53 -14.97 8.58
CA ILE A 157 3.36 -14.82 7.14
C ILE A 157 4.69 -14.42 6.53
N ILE A 158 5.14 -15.19 5.54
CA ILE A 158 6.32 -14.85 4.73
C ILE A 158 5.79 -14.13 3.50
N TRP A 159 6.34 -12.95 3.25
CA TRP A 159 6.08 -12.24 2.01
C TRP A 159 7.39 -12.08 1.25
N GLY A 160 7.28 -11.99 -0.06
CA GLY A 160 8.41 -11.79 -0.94
C GLY A 160 8.13 -10.75 -2.01
N TYR A 161 9.19 -10.30 -2.63
CA TYR A 161 9.12 -9.31 -3.68
C TYR A 161 10.21 -9.51 -4.72
N LYS A 162 10.00 -8.94 -5.92
CA LYS A 162 11.00 -8.89 -6.97
C LYS A 162 11.46 -7.47 -7.21
N ARG A 163 12.77 -7.31 -7.45
CA ARG A 163 13.39 -6.03 -7.79
C ARG A 163 14.46 -6.23 -8.86
N ALA A 164 14.52 -5.32 -9.82
CA ALA A 164 15.59 -5.28 -10.79
C ALA A 164 16.91 -4.92 -10.10
N GLN A 165 17.94 -5.75 -10.30
CA GLN A 165 19.29 -5.46 -9.86
C GLN A 165 20.01 -4.53 -10.84
N LYS A 166 21.15 -3.97 -10.42
CA LYS A 166 21.98 -3.09 -11.26
C LYS A 166 22.48 -3.75 -12.56
N ASN A 167 22.52 -5.08 -12.61
CA ASN A 167 22.89 -5.86 -13.80
C ASN A 167 21.70 -6.16 -14.72
N GLY A 168 20.48 -5.70 -14.39
CA GLY A 168 19.24 -5.96 -15.13
C GLY A 168 18.55 -7.28 -14.79
N GLU A 169 19.12 -8.12 -13.93
CA GLU A 169 18.48 -9.36 -13.48
C GLU A 169 17.44 -9.09 -12.38
N LEU A 170 16.36 -9.86 -12.35
CA LEU A 170 15.36 -9.79 -11.29
C LEU A 170 15.79 -10.64 -10.10
N ALA A 171 15.95 -10.02 -8.94
CA ALA A 171 16.18 -10.73 -7.70
C ALA A 171 14.85 -10.98 -6.98
N VAL A 172 14.67 -12.19 -6.47
CA VAL A 172 13.58 -12.56 -5.56
C VAL A 172 14.11 -12.44 -4.13
N LEU A 173 13.44 -11.64 -3.31
CA LEU A 173 13.80 -11.38 -1.91
C LEU A 173 12.59 -11.73 -1.03
N GLN A 174 12.82 -12.30 0.15
CA GLN A 174 11.77 -12.66 1.11
C GLN A 174 12.06 -12.02 2.47
N GLU A 175 11.02 -11.58 3.14
CA GLU A 175 11.09 -11.04 4.51
C GLU A 175 9.94 -11.60 5.36
N ASN A 176 10.17 -11.65 6.68
CA ASN A 176 9.11 -11.98 7.65
C ASN A 176 8.36 -10.71 8.02
N VAL A 177 7.03 -10.74 7.95
CA VAL A 177 6.19 -9.68 8.52
C VAL A 177 5.33 -10.28 9.62
N LYS A 178 5.44 -9.70 10.82
CA LYS A 178 4.47 -9.95 11.88
C LYS A 178 3.24 -9.12 11.57
N ALA A 179 2.09 -9.76 11.43
CA ALA A 179 0.82 -9.04 11.44
C ALA A 179 0.75 -8.21 12.73
N PHE A 180 0.41 -6.92 12.62
CA PHE A 180 0.15 -6.09 13.80
C PHE A 180 -0.98 -6.76 14.59
N LYS A 181 -0.70 -7.12 15.85
CA LYS A 181 -1.68 -7.68 16.79
C LYS A 181 -2.57 -6.58 17.33
#